data_AF-A0A3E0QN47-F1
#
_entry.id   AF-A0A3E0QN47-F1
#
_cell.length_a   1.000
_cell.length_b   1.000
_cell.length_c   1.000
_cell.angle_alpha   90.00
_cell.angle_beta   90.00
_cell.angle_gamma   90.00
#
_symmetry.space_group_name_H-M   'P 1'
#
loop_
_entity.id
_entity.type
_entity.pdbx_description
1 polymer ?
#
loop_
_entity_poly.entity_id
_entity_poly.type
_entity_poly.pdbx_seq_one_letter_code
_entity_poly.pdbx_strand_id
1 'polypeptide(L)' 'MAPKRKPLSAAVEKNLREKAKKSRFTYGQLARVYRRGQGAYLSGGSRNVSMAAWAMGRVNSFISGKGGARKADADIAKKK' A
#
# COMPACT_ATOMS: atom_id res chain seq x y z
N MET A 1 23.35 1.43 -7.22
CA MET A 1 22.58 0.48 -6.39
C MET A 1 21.51 1.27 -5.64
N ALA A 2 20.21 1.03 -5.87
CA ALA A 2 19.15 1.77 -5.17
C ALA A 2 19.23 1.50 -3.66
N PRO A 3 19.08 2.51 -2.79
CA PRO A 3 19.21 2.31 -1.35
C PRO A 3 18.19 1.27 -0.85
N LYS A 4 18.66 0.36 0.02
CA LYS A 4 17.81 -0.67 0.64
C LYS A 4 16.68 0.04 1.37
N ARG A 5 15.45 -0.28 0.96
CA ARG A 5 14.23 0.35 1.47
C ARG A 5 14.16 0.15 2.99
N LYS A 6 13.98 1.23 3.75
CA LYS A 6 13.71 1.14 5.20
C LYS A 6 12.59 0.12 5.45
N PRO A 7 12.76 -0.79 6.42
CA PRO A 7 11.75 -1.79 6.75
C PRO A 7 10.47 -1.07 7.21
N LEU A 8 9.32 -1.65 6.86
CA LEU A 8 8.05 -1.19 7.40
C LEU A 8 8.02 -1.48 8.91
N SER A 9 7.27 -0.71 9.69
CA SER A 9 7.12 -1.01 11.11
C SER A 9 6.50 -2.40 11.30
N ALA A 10 6.85 -3.09 12.39
CA ALA A 10 6.34 -4.43 12.68
C ALA A 10 4.79 -4.47 12.69
N ALA A 11 4.15 -3.42 13.19
CA ALA A 11 2.69 -3.29 13.20
C ALA A 11 2.08 -3.18 11.78
N VAL A 12 2.72 -2.43 10.88
CA VAL A 12 2.29 -2.33 9.47
C VAL A 12 2.53 -3.67 8.77
N GLU A 13 3.68 -4.28 8.99
CA GLU A 13 3.99 -5.58 8.41
C GLU A 13 2.97 -6.66 8.82
N LYS A 14 2.65 -6.77 10.12
CA LYS A 14 1.63 -7.68 10.63
C LYS A 14 0.28 -7.43 9.94
N ASN A 15 -0.17 -6.17 9.88
CA ASN A 15 -1.42 -5.81 9.23
C ASN A 15 -1.44 -6.16 7.73
N LEU A 16 -0.36 -5.92 7.01
CA LEU A 16 -0.25 -6.25 5.58
C LEU A 16 -0.24 -7.76 5.36
N ARG A 17 0.43 -8.54 6.23
CA ARG A 17 0.42 -10.01 6.18
C ARG A 17 -0.98 -10.57 6.44
N GLU A 18 -1.67 -10.06 7.45
CA GLU A 18 -3.06 -10.46 7.75
C GLU A 18 -4.02 -10.13 6.60
N LYS A 19 -3.85 -8.95 5.99
CA LYS A 19 -4.62 -8.56 4.79
C LYS A 19 -4.27 -9.43 3.58
N ALA A 20 -3.00 -9.78 3.39
CA ALA A 20 -2.57 -10.68 2.33
C ALA A 20 -3.25 -12.04 2.47
N LYS A 21 -3.27 -12.64 3.67
CA LYS A 21 -3.97 -13.91 3.94
C LYS A 21 -5.47 -13.86 3.60
N LYS A 22 -6.12 -12.72 3.86
CA LYS A 22 -7.56 -12.50 3.60
C LYS A 22 -7.85 -12.03 2.17
N SER A 23 -6.83 -11.88 1.33
CA SER A 23 -6.97 -11.34 -0.02
C SER A 23 -6.29 -12.26 -1.04
N ARG A 24 -6.59 -12.02 -2.31
CA ARG A 24 -5.92 -12.68 -3.44
C ARG A 24 -4.54 -12.09 -3.77
N PHE A 25 -4.04 -11.16 -2.96
CA PHE A 25 -2.79 -10.44 -3.19
C PHE A 25 -1.72 -10.85 -2.18
N THR A 26 -0.48 -10.89 -2.63
CA THR A 26 0.67 -11.22 -1.78
C THR A 26 1.05 -10.05 -0.88
N TYR A 27 1.73 -10.35 0.23
CA TYR A 27 2.32 -9.31 1.09
C TYR A 27 3.19 -8.33 0.30
N GLY A 28 3.99 -8.83 -0.66
CA GLY A 28 4.86 -8.00 -1.49
C GLY A 28 4.10 -6.99 -2.34
N GLN A 29 2.94 -7.37 -2.88
CA GLN A 29 2.05 -6.45 -3.61
C GLN A 29 1.47 -5.40 -2.66
N LEU A 30 0.93 -5.82 -1.51
CA LEU A 30 0.34 -4.88 -0.54
C LEU A 30 1.37 -3.91 0.06
N ALA A 31 2.58 -4.38 0.35
CA ALA A 31 3.69 -3.55 0.81
C ALA A 31 4.10 -2.52 -0.25
N ARG A 32 4.06 -2.89 -1.54
CA ARG A 32 4.36 -1.96 -2.64
C ARG A 32 3.28 -0.88 -2.76
N VAL A 33 2.00 -1.25 -2.68
CA VAL A 33 0.87 -0.30 -2.66
C VAL A 33 0.98 0.64 -1.46
N TYR A 34 1.26 0.11 -0.26
CA TYR A 34 1.45 0.91 0.94
C TYR A 34 2.56 1.97 0.74
N ARG A 35 3.73 1.55 0.24
CA ARG A 35 4.86 2.45 -0.03
C ARG A 35 4.53 3.51 -1.08
N ARG A 36 3.76 3.15 -2.11
CA ARG A 36 3.31 4.13 -3.11
C ARG A 36 2.29 5.10 -2.53
N GLY A 37 1.44 4.62 -1.62
CA GLY A 37 0.55 5.45 -0.83
C GLY A 37 1.30 6.48 0.00
N GLN A 38 2.41 6.10 0.65
CA GLN A 38 3.28 7.02 1.36
C GLN A 38 3.92 8.06 0.41
N GLY A 39 4.46 7.62 -0.74
CA GLY A 39 5.03 8.52 -1.74
C GLY A 39 4.00 9.55 -2.25
N ALA A 40 2.81 9.11 -2.60
CA ALA A 40 1.72 9.99 -3.04
C ALA A 40 1.13 10.87 -1.92
N TYR A 41 1.38 10.53 -0.66
CA TYR A 41 1.09 11.43 0.47
C TYR A 41 2.11 12.55 0.55
N LEU A 42 3.39 12.25 0.34
CA LEU A 42 4.45 13.24 0.35
C LEU A 42 4.44 14.15 -0.90
N SER A 43 4.01 13.62 -2.05
CA SER A 43 3.91 14.40 -3.29
C SER A 43 2.60 15.16 -3.44
N GLY A 44 1.56 14.80 -2.68
CA GLY A 44 0.31 15.56 -2.62
C GLY A 44 0.38 16.55 -1.46
N GLY A 45 -0.23 17.72 -1.58
CA GLY A 45 -0.29 18.70 -0.50
C GLY A 45 -0.91 18.17 0.80
N SER A 46 -1.07 19.06 1.78
CA SER A 46 -1.57 18.68 3.11
C SER A 46 -2.91 17.94 3.05
N ARG A 47 -3.05 16.92 3.90
CA ARG A 47 -4.25 16.07 4.00
C ARG A 47 -4.70 15.97 5.45
N ASN A 48 -6.00 15.88 5.67
CA ASN A 48 -6.62 15.72 7.00
C ASN A 48 -6.43 14.32 7.62
N VAL A 49 -5.49 13.52 7.11
CA VAL A 49 -5.22 12.16 7.61
C VAL A 49 -3.73 11.95 7.76
N SER A 50 -3.33 11.09 8.70
CA SER A 50 -1.93 10.70 8.82
C SER A 50 -1.46 9.91 7.59
N MET A 51 -0.17 10.00 7.28
CA MET A 51 0.43 9.24 6.18
C MET A 51 0.16 7.73 6.29
N ALA A 52 0.24 7.18 7.50
CA ALA A 52 0.01 5.77 7.74
C ALA A 52 -1.44 5.37 7.45
N ALA A 53 -2.41 6.19 7.88
CA ALA A 53 -3.83 5.98 7.60
C ALA A 53 -4.13 6.10 6.10
N TRP A 54 -3.54 7.09 5.43
CA TRP A 54 -3.66 7.26 3.98
C TRP A 54 -3.14 6.05 3.19
N ALA A 55 -1.92 5.61 3.50
CA ALA A 55 -1.29 4.48 2.84
C ALA A 55 -2.08 3.18 3.07
N MET A 56 -2.61 2.97 4.29
CA MET A 56 -3.45 1.82 4.60
C MET A 56 -4.83 1.90 3.90
N GLY A 57 -5.40 3.09 3.77
CA GLY A 57 -6.62 3.33 3.00
C GLY A 57 -6.48 2.91 1.53
N ARG A 58 -5.33 3.22 0.91
CA ARG A 58 -4.99 2.72 -0.43
C ARG A 58 -4.89 1.20 -0.49
N VAL A 59 -4.23 0.56 0.48
CA VAL A 59 -4.16 -0.91 0.56
C VAL A 59 -5.56 -1.52 0.64
N ASN A 60 -6.44 -0.97 1.47
CA ASN A 60 -7.82 -1.43 1.58
C ASN A 60 -8.60 -1.25 0.27
N SER A 61 -8.45 -0.09 -0.39
CA SER A 61 -9.08 0.17 -1.70
C SER A 61 -8.52 -0.73 -2.80
N PHE A 62 -7.22 -1.07 -2.75
CA PHE A 62 -6.59 -2.01 -3.68
C PHE A 62 -7.13 -3.44 -3.50
N ILE A 63 -7.27 -3.89 -2.25
CA ILE A 63 -7.81 -5.22 -1.90
C ILE A 63 -9.30 -5.32 -2.25
N SER A 64 -10.11 -4.32 -1.90
CA SER A 64 -11.55 -4.34 -2.17
C SER A 64 -11.86 -4.11 -3.64
N GLY A 65 -11.05 -3.32 -4.34
CA GLY A 65 -11.34 -2.85 -5.70
C GLY A 65 -12.36 -1.75 -5.75
N LYS A 66 -12.92 -1.38 -4.59
CA LYS A 66 -13.79 -0.25 -4.43
C LYS A 66 -12.88 0.97 -4.25
N GLY A 67 -12.77 1.78 -5.31
CA GLY A 67 -11.97 2.99 -5.39
C GLY A 67 -10.90 2.99 -6.48
N GLY A 68 -10.20 4.11 -6.63
CA GLY A 68 -9.22 4.33 -7.70
C GLY A 68 -7.86 3.65 -7.49
N ALA A 69 -7.58 3.11 -6.30
CA ALA A 69 -6.24 2.58 -5.97
C ALA A 69 -5.87 1.37 -6.84
N ARG A 70 -6.79 0.45 -7.13
CA ARG A 70 -6.51 -0.71 -8.01
C ARG A 70 -6.19 -0.30 -9.45
N LYS A 71 -6.78 0.81 -9.93
CA LYS A 71 -6.45 1.38 -11.25
C LYS A 71 -5.09 2.08 -11.22
N ALA A 72 -4.83 2.88 -10.19
CA ALA A 72 -3.54 3.58 -10.02
C ALA A 72 -2.35 2.63 -9.80
N ASP A 73 -2.60 1.48 -9.20
CA ASP A 73 -1.62 0.43 -8.90
C ASP A 73 -1.84 -0.83 -9.76
N ALA A 74 -2.41 -0.67 -10.96
CA ALA A 74 -2.71 -1.76 -11.87
C ALA A 74 -1.45 -2.55 -12.30
N ASP A 75 -0.28 -1.90 -12.32
CA ASP A 75 1.01 -2.55 -12.57
C ASP A 75 1.36 -3.58 -11.49
N ILE A 76 0.93 -3.33 -10.25
CA ILE A 76 1.13 -4.22 -9.10
C ILE A 76 0.11 -5.36 -9.14
N ALA A 77 -1.13 -5.07 -9.54
CA ALA A 77 -2.18 -6.07 -9.67
C ALA A 77 -1.96 -7.05 -10.84
N LYS A 78 -1.35 -6.59 -11.94
CA LYS A 78 -1.07 -7.42 -13.14
C LYS A 78 0.20 -8.27 -13.02
N LYS A 79 1.15 -7.92 -12.14
CA LYS A 79 2.32 -8.77 -11.86
C LYS A 79 1.87 -9.98 -11.03
N LYS A 80 1.64 -11.11 -11.72
CA LYS A 80 1.53 -12.46 -11.12
C LYS A 80 2.89 -12.97 -10.68
#